data_AF-A0A9D8G6N7-F1
#
_entry.id   AF-A0A9D8G6N7-F1
#
_cell.length_a   1.000
_cell.length_b   1.000
_cell.length_c   1.000
_cell.angle_alpha   90.00
_cell.angle_beta   90.00
_cell.angle_gamma   90.00
#
_symmetry.space_group_name_H-M   'P 1'
#
loop_
_entity.id
_entity.type
_entity.pdbx_description
1 polymer ?
#
loop_
_entity_poly.entity_id
_entity_poly.type
_entity_poly.pdbx_seq_one_letter_code
_entity_poly.pdbx_strand_id
1 'polypeptide(L)'
;MAAHKHPLAEVFGFGVADHSEAATRSRKHSLCPFNNKVANCTKDKAKVSLGVCSIYDKNEIVITCPIRFREDWLIAVDAASFFFPATARWSSLVEVRLNDAHGKAAGNIDVVLLAYDGNGKVYDFGALEIQAVYISGNVREPFKRYMENPRAN
;
A
#
# COMPACT_ATOMS: atom_id res chain seq x y z
N MET A 1 -21.55 10.24 19.56
CA MET A 1 -20.50 9.89 18.57
C MET A 1 -19.57 8.90 19.24
N ALA A 2 -19.29 7.75 18.63
CA ALA A 2 -18.50 6.70 19.28
C ALA A 2 -17.02 7.07 19.24
N ALA A 3 -16.41 7.30 20.40
CA ALA A 3 -14.97 7.44 20.51
C ALA A 3 -14.31 6.11 20.11
N HIS A 4 -13.37 6.14 19.16
CA HIS A 4 -12.58 4.98 18.82
C HIS A 4 -11.74 4.57 20.04
N LYS A 5 -11.76 3.29 20.43
CA LYS A 5 -10.99 2.77 21.58
C LYS A 5 -9.47 2.87 21.38
N HIS A 6 -9.03 2.93 20.13
CA HIS A 6 -7.63 3.01 19.73
C HIS A 6 -7.51 3.63 18.33
N PRO A 7 -6.33 4.13 17.93
CA PRO A 7 -6.15 4.82 16.65
C PRO A 7 -6.14 3.90 15.43
N LEU A 8 -6.11 2.57 15.57
CA LEU A 8 -6.00 1.66 14.44
C LEU A 8 -7.33 1.58 13.67
N ALA A 9 -7.30 1.79 12.37
CA ALA A 9 -8.44 1.53 11.49
C ALA A 9 -8.30 0.16 10.83
N GLU A 10 -7.09 -0.18 10.38
CA GLU A 10 -6.80 -1.45 9.69
C GLU A 10 -5.51 -2.10 10.15
N VAL A 11 -5.59 -3.42 10.30
CA VAL A 11 -4.49 -4.27 10.71
C VAL A 11 -4.35 -5.44 9.73
N PHE A 12 -3.19 -5.46 9.06
CA PHE A 12 -2.84 -6.36 7.94
C PHE A 12 -3.84 -6.31 6.78
N GLY A 13 -4.35 -5.11 6.50
CA GLY A 13 -5.24 -4.81 5.38
C GLY A 13 -6.73 -5.06 5.64
N PHE A 14 -7.09 -5.45 6.86
CA PHE A 14 -8.47 -5.68 7.26
C PHE A 14 -8.87 -4.70 8.36
N GLY A 15 -10.11 -4.22 8.32
CA GLY A 15 -10.69 -3.43 9.39
C GLY A 15 -10.54 -4.12 10.75
N VAL A 16 -10.34 -3.34 11.80
CA VAL A 16 -10.11 -3.88 13.16
C VAL A 16 -11.24 -4.77 13.69
N ALA A 17 -12.48 -4.53 13.23
CA ALA A 17 -13.65 -5.35 13.58
C ALA A 17 -13.84 -6.58 12.67
N ASP A 18 -13.10 -6.69 11.57
CA ASP A 18 -13.19 -7.85 10.68
C ASP A 18 -12.48 -9.04 11.31
N HIS A 19 -13.22 -10.09 11.63
CA HIS A 19 -12.71 -11.34 12.18
C HIS A 19 -12.92 -12.55 11.24
N SER A 20 -13.02 -12.28 9.94
CA SER A 20 -13.04 -13.32 8.91
C SER A 20 -11.80 -14.22 8.98
N GLU A 21 -11.89 -15.39 8.35
CA GLU A 21 -10.75 -16.30 8.24
C GLU A 21 -9.56 -15.64 7.54
N ALA A 22 -9.82 -14.84 6.49
CA ALA A 22 -8.79 -14.09 5.76
C ALA A 22 -8.08 -13.06 6.66
N ALA A 23 -8.86 -12.27 7.43
CA ALA A 23 -8.31 -11.30 8.37
C ALA A 23 -7.50 -11.98 9.48
N THR A 24 -8.01 -13.10 10.00
CA THR A 24 -7.34 -13.89 11.05
C THR A 24 -6.04 -14.50 10.56
N ARG A 25 -6.06 -15.13 9.37
CA ARG A 25 -4.88 -15.69 8.70
C ARG A 25 -3.82 -14.62 8.42
N SER A 26 -4.24 -13.46 7.93
CA SER A 26 -3.32 -12.37 7.59
C SER A 26 -2.64 -11.78 8.83
N ARG A 27 -3.39 -11.62 9.94
CA ARG A 27 -2.81 -11.21 11.23
C ARG A 27 -1.85 -12.25 11.80
N LYS A 28 -2.23 -13.54 11.76
CA LYS A 28 -1.42 -14.65 12.28
C LYS A 28 -0.07 -14.79 11.55
N HIS A 29 -0.07 -14.60 10.23
CA HIS A 29 1.11 -14.81 9.39
C HIS A 29 1.73 -13.51 8.87
N SER A 30 1.30 -12.37 9.39
CA SER A 30 1.74 -11.04 8.95
C SER A 30 1.64 -10.84 7.44
N LEU A 31 0.58 -11.34 6.79
CA LEU A 31 0.41 -11.26 5.34
C LEU A 31 -0.03 -9.86 4.91
N CYS A 32 0.45 -9.43 3.74
CA CYS A 32 -0.03 -8.21 3.09
C CYS A 32 -0.90 -8.60 1.89
N PRO A 33 -2.20 -8.25 1.87
CA PRO A 33 -3.08 -8.61 0.77
C PRO A 33 -2.90 -7.72 -0.48
N PHE A 34 -2.13 -6.62 -0.39
CA PHE A 34 -2.07 -5.57 -1.42
C PHE A 34 -0.83 -5.67 -2.32
N ASN A 35 -0.52 -6.87 -2.85
CA ASN A 35 0.55 -7.06 -3.84
C ASN A 35 1.92 -6.49 -3.40
N ASN A 36 2.30 -6.76 -2.14
CA ASN A 36 3.61 -6.39 -1.65
C ASN A 36 4.72 -7.21 -2.34
N LYS A 37 5.96 -6.72 -2.29
CA LYS A 37 7.13 -7.37 -2.90
C LYS A 37 7.35 -8.82 -2.40
N VAL A 38 6.91 -9.10 -1.17
CA VAL A 38 6.83 -10.44 -0.58
C VAL A 38 5.45 -10.62 0.01
N ALA A 39 5.04 -11.88 0.26
CA ALA A 39 3.72 -12.17 0.83
C ALA A 39 3.44 -11.48 2.17
N ASN A 40 4.49 -11.16 2.94
CA ASN A 40 4.38 -10.57 4.28
C ASN A 40 4.44 -9.04 4.24
N CYS A 41 3.89 -8.41 5.28
CA CYS A 41 4.07 -7.00 5.55
C CYS A 41 5.55 -6.67 5.81
N THR A 42 6.06 -5.67 5.10
CA THR A 42 7.45 -5.20 5.19
C THR A 42 7.59 -3.92 6.02
N LYS A 43 6.48 -3.35 6.50
CA LYS A 43 6.48 -2.11 7.27
C LYS A 43 7.28 -2.30 8.54
N ASP A 44 8.23 -1.38 8.71
CA ASP A 44 9.03 -1.20 9.92
C ASP A 44 10.06 -2.30 10.25
N LYS A 45 10.36 -3.23 9.30
CA LYS A 45 11.47 -4.24 9.18
C LYS A 45 12.04 -4.90 10.46
N ALA A 46 11.47 -4.65 11.62
CA ALA A 46 11.86 -5.20 12.91
C ALA A 46 11.48 -6.69 12.95
N LYS A 47 11.90 -7.39 14.00
CA LYS A 47 11.52 -8.80 14.25
C LYS A 47 9.99 -9.04 14.22
N VAL A 48 9.19 -7.98 14.37
CA VAL A 48 7.73 -7.98 14.24
C VAL A 48 7.32 -6.85 13.29
N SER A 49 6.68 -7.21 12.17
CA SER A 49 6.14 -6.25 11.21
C SER A 49 5.05 -5.39 11.85
N LEU A 50 5.09 -4.08 11.62
CA LEU A 50 4.02 -3.17 12.06
C LEU A 50 2.90 -3.17 11.02
N GLY A 51 1.95 -4.10 11.16
CA GLY A 51 0.85 -4.32 10.21
C GLY A 51 -0.24 -3.24 10.17
N VAL A 52 0.04 -2.01 10.59
CA VAL A 52 -0.97 -0.92 10.60
C VAL A 52 -0.99 -0.25 9.23
N CYS A 53 -2.04 -0.53 8.45
CA CYS A 53 -2.21 -0.02 7.08
C CYS A 53 -2.84 1.37 7.08
N SER A 54 -3.79 1.61 7.99
CA SER A 54 -4.46 2.90 8.16
C SER A 54 -4.83 3.14 9.63
N ILE A 55 -5.04 4.40 9.97
CA ILE A 55 -5.43 4.86 11.30
C ILE A 55 -6.67 5.75 11.22
N TYR A 56 -7.37 5.91 12.34
CA TYR A 56 -8.33 6.98 12.52
C TYR A 56 -7.61 8.28 12.91
N ASP A 57 -7.83 9.33 12.13
CA ASP A 57 -7.60 10.72 12.55
C ASP A 57 -8.96 11.40 12.70
N LYS A 58 -9.39 11.58 13.95
CA LYS A 58 -10.76 11.98 14.31
C LYS A 58 -11.77 10.98 13.74
N ASN A 59 -12.52 11.37 12.70
CA ASN A 59 -13.54 10.55 12.05
C ASN A 59 -13.09 10.06 10.66
N GLU A 60 -11.88 10.43 10.22
CA GLU A 60 -11.36 10.09 8.91
C GLU A 60 -10.40 8.91 9.00
N ILE A 61 -10.36 8.09 7.95
CA ILE A 61 -9.39 7.00 7.83
C ILE A 61 -8.22 7.51 6.98
N VAL A 62 -7.02 7.44 7.56
CA VAL A 62 -5.80 7.90 6.91
C VAL A 62 -4.88 6.71 6.64
N ILE A 63 -4.48 6.55 5.38
CA ILE A 63 -3.56 5.50 4.95
C ILE A 63 -2.13 5.87 5.35
N THR A 64 -1.45 4.96 6.04
CA THR A 64 -0.07 5.13 6.53
C THR A 64 0.89 4.10 5.93
N CYS A 65 0.47 3.40 4.88
CA CYS A 65 1.26 2.41 4.16
C CYS A 65 1.07 2.60 2.66
N PRO A 66 2.11 2.95 1.87
CA PRO A 66 1.96 3.18 0.43
C PRO A 66 1.53 1.93 -0.33
N ILE A 67 1.91 0.73 0.17
CA ILE A 67 1.49 -0.55 -0.43
C ILE A 67 -0.03 -0.73 -0.39
N ARG A 68 -0.75 -0.08 0.54
CA ARG A 68 -2.22 -0.15 0.57
C ARG A 68 -2.86 0.37 -0.73
N PHE A 69 -2.28 1.37 -1.38
CA PHE A 69 -2.82 1.91 -2.63
C PHE A 69 -2.78 0.92 -3.80
N ARG A 70 -2.10 -0.22 -3.65
CA ARG A 70 -2.01 -1.28 -4.68
C ARG A 70 -3.15 -2.31 -4.58
N GLU A 71 -4.15 -2.07 -3.74
CA GLU A 71 -5.38 -2.86 -3.68
C GLU A 71 -5.98 -2.98 -5.08
N ASP A 72 -6.08 -4.23 -5.55
CA ASP A 72 -6.58 -4.63 -6.87
C ASP A 72 -5.98 -3.85 -8.06
N TRP A 73 -4.80 -3.24 -7.88
CA TRP A 73 -4.18 -2.34 -8.84
C TRP A 73 -5.07 -1.18 -9.30
N LEU A 74 -6.07 -0.79 -8.50
CA LEU A 74 -7.02 0.29 -8.83
C LEU A 74 -6.29 1.58 -9.18
N ILE A 75 -5.29 1.97 -8.38
CA ILE A 75 -4.50 3.18 -8.64
C ILE A 75 -3.78 3.15 -10.00
N ALA A 76 -3.34 1.97 -10.46
CA ALA A 76 -2.67 1.82 -11.74
C ALA A 76 -3.68 1.91 -12.90
N VAL A 77 -4.86 1.34 -12.74
CA VAL A 77 -5.96 1.44 -13.72
C VAL A 77 -6.44 2.88 -13.87
N ASP A 78 -6.64 3.58 -12.76
CA ASP A 78 -7.07 4.98 -12.76
C ASP A 78 -6.01 5.89 -13.37
N ALA A 79 -4.75 5.70 -13.00
CA ALA A 79 -3.65 6.45 -13.58
C ALA A 79 -3.47 6.16 -15.08
N ALA A 80 -3.62 4.92 -15.53
CA ALA A 80 -3.58 4.59 -16.95
C ALA A 80 -4.71 5.29 -17.73
N SER A 81 -5.91 5.35 -17.15
CA SER A 81 -7.06 6.05 -17.73
C SER A 81 -6.87 7.57 -17.76
N PHE A 82 -6.09 8.12 -16.83
CA PHE A 82 -5.69 9.53 -16.84
C PHE A 82 -4.63 9.83 -17.91
N PHE A 83 -3.59 8.99 -18.03
CA PHE A 83 -2.47 9.23 -18.94
C PHE A 83 -2.80 8.91 -20.40
N PHE A 84 -3.59 7.86 -20.67
CA PHE A 84 -3.73 7.30 -22.00
C PHE A 84 -5.18 7.28 -22.50
N PRO A 85 -5.41 7.25 -23.82
CA PRO A 85 -6.73 6.99 -24.38
C PRO A 85 -7.29 5.64 -23.92
N ALA A 86 -8.62 5.53 -23.78
CA ALA A 86 -9.30 4.31 -23.34
C ALA A 86 -9.00 3.06 -24.20
N THR A 87 -8.56 3.24 -25.44
CA THR A 87 -8.18 2.16 -26.37
C THR A 87 -6.72 1.72 -26.26
N ALA A 88 -5.91 2.41 -25.44
CA ALA A 88 -4.49 2.10 -25.30
C ALA A 88 -4.29 0.73 -24.64
N ARG A 89 -3.37 -0.05 -25.19
CA ARG A 89 -2.83 -1.22 -24.48
C ARG A 89 -1.75 -0.71 -23.55
N TRP A 90 -1.84 -1.07 -22.27
CA TRP A 90 -0.91 -0.58 -21.27
C TRP A 90 -0.46 -1.68 -20.31
N SER A 91 0.64 -1.43 -19.63
CA SER A 91 1.18 -2.25 -18.54
C SER A 91 1.85 -1.34 -17.51
N SER A 92 2.18 -1.88 -16.34
CA SER A 92 2.85 -1.15 -15.25
C SER A 92 4.14 -1.85 -14.82
N LEU A 93 5.18 -1.06 -14.59
CA LEU A 93 6.41 -1.47 -13.93
C LEU A 93 6.45 -0.82 -12.54
N VAL A 94 6.92 -1.54 -11.52
CA VAL A 94 7.06 -1.02 -10.16
C VAL A 94 8.52 -0.87 -9.76
N GLU A 95 8.83 0.12 -8.92
CA GLU A 95 10.19 0.41 -8.42
C GLU A 95 11.22 0.59 -9.55
N VAL A 96 10.92 1.46 -10.52
CA VAL A 96 11.82 1.71 -11.66
C VAL A 96 12.95 2.64 -11.24
N ARG A 97 14.19 2.14 -11.31
CA ARG A 97 15.38 2.92 -10.95
C ARG A 97 15.68 3.98 -11.99
N LEU A 98 15.81 5.22 -11.52
CA LEU A 98 16.28 6.35 -12.32
C LEU A 98 17.77 6.56 -12.07
N ASN A 99 18.56 6.59 -13.14
CA ASN A 99 19.97 6.94 -13.09
C ASN A 99 20.18 8.38 -13.59
N ASP A 100 21.15 9.08 -13.01
CA ASP A 100 21.60 10.39 -13.48
C ASP A 100 22.43 10.29 -14.77
N ALA A 101 22.88 11.43 -15.29
CA ALA A 101 23.66 11.53 -16.51
C ALA A 101 25.01 10.77 -16.47
N HIS A 102 25.48 10.35 -15.28
CA HIS A 102 26.70 9.58 -15.08
C HIS A 102 26.42 8.10 -14.77
N GLY A 103 25.17 7.67 -14.86
CA GLY A 103 24.76 6.29 -14.58
C GLY A 103 24.62 5.96 -13.09
N LYS A 104 24.70 6.95 -12.20
CA LYS A 104 24.52 6.75 -10.76
C LYS A 104 23.04 6.86 -10.40
N ALA A 105 22.60 6.09 -9.42
CA ALA A 105 21.21 6.11 -8.96
C ALA A 105 20.80 7.49 -8.43
N ALA A 106 19.78 8.07 -9.04
CA ALA A 106 19.17 9.35 -8.67
C ALA A 106 17.89 9.16 -7.83
N GLY A 107 17.23 8.00 -7.98
CA GLY A 107 16.00 7.68 -7.25
C GLY A 107 15.32 6.45 -7.83
N ASN A 108 14.11 6.19 -7.36
CA ASN A 108 13.20 5.23 -7.99
C ASN A 108 11.85 5.92 -8.19
N ILE A 109 11.17 5.52 -9.27
CA ILE A 109 9.77 5.84 -9.50
C ILE A 109 8.93 4.68 -8.98
N ASP A 110 7.89 4.97 -8.19
CA ASP A 110 7.06 3.93 -7.58
C ASP A 110 6.37 3.05 -8.63
N VAL A 111 5.70 3.67 -9.60
CA VAL A 111 5.02 3.01 -10.72
C VAL A 111 5.27 3.76 -12.02
N VAL A 112 5.69 3.05 -13.06
CA VAL A 112 5.75 3.56 -14.44
C VAL A 112 4.74 2.81 -15.28
N LEU A 113 3.77 3.54 -15.82
CA LEU A 113 2.80 3.04 -16.78
C LEU A 113 3.34 3.23 -18.19
N LEU A 114 3.17 2.22 -19.04
CA LEU A 114 3.65 2.24 -20.42
C LEU A 114 2.50 1.91 -21.35
N ALA A 115 2.31 2.72 -22.40
CA ALA A 115 1.41 2.42 -23.50
C ALA A 115 2.21 1.88 -24.70
N TYR A 116 1.71 0.81 -25.33
CA TYR A 116 2.42 0.12 -26.41
C TYR A 116 1.49 -0.35 -27.53
N ASP A 117 2.04 -0.44 -28.74
CA ASP A 117 1.30 -0.85 -29.93
C ASP A 117 1.11 -2.38 -30.02
N GLY A 118 0.50 -2.85 -31.12
CA GLY A 118 0.28 -4.28 -31.36
C GLY A 118 1.55 -5.14 -31.40
N ASN A 119 2.71 -4.53 -31.66
CA ASN A 119 4.02 -5.18 -31.74
C ASN A 119 4.82 -5.04 -30.44
N GLY A 120 4.25 -4.40 -29.41
CA GLY A 120 4.92 -4.15 -28.13
C GLY A 120 5.86 -2.94 -28.15
N LYS A 121 5.84 -2.11 -29.20
CA LYS A 121 6.62 -0.87 -29.19
C LYS A 121 5.95 0.14 -28.27
N VAL A 122 6.68 0.55 -27.23
CA VAL A 122 6.26 1.62 -26.32
C VAL A 122 6.21 2.94 -27.10
N TYR A 123 5.10 3.65 -27.00
CA TYR A 123 4.90 4.95 -27.64
C TYR A 123 4.61 6.08 -26.64
N ASP A 124 4.22 5.77 -25.40
CA ASP A 124 3.97 6.75 -24.35
C ASP A 124 4.19 6.15 -22.96
N PHE A 125 4.40 6.99 -21.95
CA PHE A 125 4.55 6.57 -20.56
C PHE A 125 4.05 7.62 -19.55
N GLY A 126 3.64 7.14 -18.38
CA GLY A 126 3.28 7.96 -17.23
C GLY A 126 4.02 7.51 -15.98
N ALA A 127 4.55 8.47 -15.21
CA ALA A 127 5.15 8.20 -13.90
C ALA A 127 4.12 8.52 -12.80
N LEU A 128 3.93 7.57 -11.88
CA LEU A 128 3.04 7.68 -10.74
C LEU A 128 3.84 7.46 -9.46
N GLU A 129 3.89 8.49 -8.62
CA GLU A 129 4.51 8.45 -7.28
C GLU A 129 3.42 8.39 -6.21
N ILE A 130 3.60 7.51 -5.22
CA ILE A 130 2.59 7.22 -4.20
C ILE A 130 3.13 7.63 -2.84
N GLN A 131 2.51 8.63 -2.23
CA GLN A 131 2.85 9.06 -0.87
C GLN A 131 1.71 8.74 0.10
N ALA A 132 2.03 7.96 1.14
CA ALA A 132 1.13 7.77 2.28
C ALA A 132 1.43 8.80 3.37
N VAL A 133 0.56 8.88 4.39
CA VAL A 133 0.76 9.84 5.47
C VAL A 133 1.78 9.35 6.49
N TYR A 134 2.69 10.24 6.86
CA TYR A 134 3.51 10.12 8.06
C TYR A 134 2.75 10.71 9.25
N ILE A 135 2.76 9.98 10.37
CA ILE A 135 2.05 10.37 11.58
C ILE A 135 3.05 10.84 12.64
N SER A 136 2.64 11.78 13.47
CA SER A 136 3.33 12.06 14.73
C SER A 136 2.96 10.99 15.77
N GLY A 137 3.89 10.69 16.69
CA GLY A 137 3.68 9.64 17.70
C GLY A 137 3.94 8.22 17.20
N ASN A 138 3.41 7.22 17.91
CA ASN A 138 3.73 5.81 17.67
C ASN A 138 2.52 4.90 17.91
N VAL A 139 2.20 4.04 16.93
CA VAL A 139 1.07 3.10 16.98
C VAL A 139 1.47 1.66 17.34
N ARG A 140 2.73 1.42 17.71
CA ARG A 140 3.23 0.08 18.07
C ARG A 140 2.57 -0.49 19.32
N GLU A 141 2.36 0.30 20.36
CA GLU A 141 1.73 -0.16 21.61
C GLU A 141 0.25 -0.52 21.38
N PRO A 142 -0.58 0.36 20.77
CA PRO A 142 -1.94 -0.01 20.37
C PRO A 142 -1.99 -1.24 19.46
N PHE A 143 -1.09 -1.33 18.48
CA PHE A 143 -0.98 -2.50 17.60
C PHE A 143 -0.67 -3.78 18.38
N LYS A 144 0.26 -3.75 19.32
CA LYS A 144 0.61 -4.91 20.15
C LYS A 144 -0.60 -5.38 20.96
N ARG A 145 -1.30 -4.46 21.66
CA ARG A 145 -2.51 -4.79 22.44
C ARG A 145 -3.63 -5.36 21.57
N TYR A 146 -3.83 -4.80 20.38
CA TYR A 146 -4.80 -5.31 19.43
C TYR A 146 -4.44 -6.75 19.00
N MET A 147 -3.16 -7.02 18.70
CA MET A 147 -2.70 -8.35 18.29
C MET A 147 -2.79 -9.41 19.41
N GLU A 148 -2.72 -9.01 20.69
CA GLU A 148 -2.93 -9.89 21.84
C GLU A 148 -4.39 -10.36 21.96
N ASN A 149 -5.36 -9.47 21.69
CA ASN A 149 -6.78 -9.83 21.71
C ASN A 149 -7.62 -8.97 20.75
N PRO A 150 -7.68 -9.33 19.45
CA PRO A 150 -8.40 -8.53 18.45
C PRO A 150 -9.90 -8.37 18.73
N ARG A 151 -10.53 -9.33 19.44
CA ARG A 151 -11.97 -9.32 19.70
C ARG A 151 -12.38 -8.44 20.88
N ALA A 152 -11.45 -8.15 21.79
CA ALA A 152 -11.73 -7.28 22.94
C ALA A 152 -11.61 -5.78 22.60
N ASN A 153 -10.98 -5.47 21.47
CA ASN A 153 -10.66 -4.12 21.02
C ASN A 153 -11.71 -3.65 20.01
#